data_AF-A0A8J7VMI5-F1
#
_entry.id   AF-A0A8J7VMI5-F1
#
_cell.length_a   1.000
_cell.length_b   1.000
_cell.length_c   1.000
_cell.angle_alpha   90.00
_cell.angle_beta   90.00
_cell.angle_gamma   90.00
#
_symmetry.space_group_name_H-M   'P 1'
#
loop_
_entity.id
_entity.type
_entity.pdbx_description
1 polymer ?
#
loop_
_entity_poly.entity_id
_entity_poly.type
_entity_poly.pdbx_seq_one_letter_code
_entity_poly.pdbx_strand_id
1 'polypeptide(L)'
;TPWIAGSGKTTTAKAAPAAKVAEVKAVAVKVVAAPVAGGTRPVGLKSARKGGGDDLKRIEGIGPALEKLCHELGIFHFDQISAWGANEIEWMDSNLKGFRGRVTRDRWVAQAKLIGEVGLEEFLRRAKTNDY
;
A
#
# COMPACT_ATOMS: atom_id res chain seq x y z
N THR A 1 19.18 -18.45 50.83
CA THR A 1 18.49 -17.37 51.57
C THR A 1 18.09 -16.28 50.59
N PRO A 2 16.83 -16.20 50.15
CA PRO A 2 16.35 -15.09 49.32
C PRO A 2 16.16 -13.84 50.18
N TRP A 3 16.65 -12.69 49.70
CA TRP A 3 16.60 -11.41 50.41
C TRP A 3 15.37 -10.59 49.93
N ILE A 4 14.33 -10.62 50.77
CA ILE A 4 13.50 -9.52 51.30
C ILE A 4 12.97 -8.43 50.32
N ALA A 5 11.63 -8.32 50.35
CA ALA A 5 10.81 -7.23 49.80
C ALA A 5 10.88 -5.93 50.63
N GLY A 6 10.66 -4.77 50.00
CA GLY A 6 10.43 -3.51 50.73
C GLY A 6 10.16 -2.25 49.89
N SER A 7 8.86 -1.94 49.75
CA SER A 7 8.19 -0.62 49.75
C SER A 7 8.66 0.58 48.90
N GLY A 8 7.70 1.18 48.19
CA GLY A 8 7.69 2.61 47.84
C GLY A 8 6.44 3.03 47.04
N LYS A 9 5.52 3.77 47.68
CA LYS A 9 4.25 4.26 47.10
C LYS A 9 4.43 5.58 46.33
N THR A 10 3.78 5.63 45.17
CA THR A 10 3.10 6.73 44.42
C THR A 10 3.32 8.24 44.71
N THR A 11 3.26 8.96 43.57
CA THR A 11 2.84 10.36 43.27
C THR A 11 3.83 11.52 43.44
N THR A 12 4.15 12.19 42.32
CA THR A 12 3.72 13.58 42.01
C THR A 12 4.02 13.95 40.54
N ALA A 13 3.05 14.58 39.89
CA ALA A 13 3.08 15.05 38.52
C ALA A 13 3.73 16.44 38.38
N LYS A 14 4.26 16.74 37.18
CA LYS A 14 4.34 18.11 36.64
C LYS A 14 4.28 18.08 35.10
N ALA A 15 3.21 18.68 34.57
CA ALA A 15 2.95 18.96 33.16
C ALA A 15 3.91 20.06 32.62
N ALA A 16 4.54 19.88 31.44
CA ALA A 16 4.17 20.37 30.08
C ALA A 16 4.58 21.85 29.81
N PRO A 17 4.66 22.38 28.55
CA PRO A 17 4.48 21.80 27.20
C PRO A 17 5.50 22.30 26.11
N ALA A 18 5.30 21.87 24.84
CA ALA A 18 5.67 22.46 23.53
C ALA A 18 6.37 21.43 22.59
N ALA A 19 5.65 20.67 21.76
CA ALA A 19 5.01 21.04 20.48
C ALA A 19 5.93 20.95 19.24
N LYS A 20 5.48 20.10 18.30
CA LYS A 20 5.55 20.23 16.83
C LYS A 20 6.67 19.51 16.08
N VAL A 21 6.33 18.33 15.53
CA VAL A 21 6.36 18.05 14.06
C VAL A 21 5.24 17.04 13.76
N ALA A 22 4.09 17.53 13.29
CA ALA A 22 3.48 17.20 11.99
C ALA A 22 3.15 15.70 11.80
N GLU A 23 1.93 15.27 12.10
CA GLU A 23 0.86 15.23 11.10
C GLU A 23 1.30 14.50 9.81
N VAL A 24 1.53 13.20 9.91
CA VAL A 24 1.37 12.32 8.75
C VAL A 24 -0.12 12.26 8.51
N LYS A 25 -0.56 13.10 7.58
CA LYS A 25 -1.90 13.12 7.05
C LYS A 25 -2.30 11.69 6.69
N ALA A 26 -3.17 11.13 7.50
CA ALA A 26 -4.16 10.18 7.06
C ALA A 26 -4.96 10.87 5.96
N VAL A 27 -4.50 10.74 4.71
CA VAL A 27 -5.32 11.03 3.54
C VAL A 27 -6.23 9.82 3.39
N ALA A 28 -7.23 9.79 4.27
CA ALA A 28 -8.45 9.04 4.06
C ALA A 28 -9.16 9.68 2.86
N VAL A 29 -8.81 9.29 1.64
CA VAL A 29 -9.74 9.44 0.51
C VAL A 29 -10.74 8.31 0.65
N LYS A 30 -11.79 8.61 1.41
CA LYS A 30 -13.03 7.87 1.45
C LYS A 30 -13.67 8.00 0.05
N VAL A 31 -13.34 7.12 -0.89
CA VAL A 31 -14.20 6.91 -2.07
C VAL A 31 -15.27 5.92 -1.66
N VAL A 32 -16.44 6.46 -1.30
CA VAL A 32 -17.67 5.70 -1.16
C VAL A 32 -18.10 5.30 -2.58
N ALA A 33 -17.70 4.12 -3.03
CA ALA A 33 -18.31 3.47 -4.17
C ALA A 33 -19.14 2.29 -3.66
N ALA A 34 -20.42 2.31 -4.02
CA ALA A 34 -21.45 1.36 -3.59
C ALA A 34 -21.06 -0.11 -3.84
N PRO A 35 -21.55 -1.07 -3.02
CA PRO A 35 -21.21 -2.47 -3.17
C PRO A 35 -21.93 -3.03 -4.38
N VAL A 36 -21.24 -3.08 -5.51
CA VAL A 36 -21.64 -3.90 -6.65
C VAL A 36 -21.03 -5.27 -6.40
N ALA A 37 -21.84 -6.33 -6.41
CA ALA A 37 -21.35 -7.70 -6.26
C ALA A 37 -20.23 -7.97 -7.28
N GLY A 38 -19.03 -8.34 -6.80
CA GLY A 38 -17.81 -8.52 -7.61
C GLY A 38 -16.70 -7.48 -7.41
N GLY A 39 -16.68 -6.80 -6.25
CA GLY A 39 -15.63 -5.85 -5.88
C GLY A 39 -15.85 -4.43 -6.41
N THR A 40 -15.03 -3.48 -5.94
CA THR A 40 -15.10 -2.07 -6.34
C THR A 40 -14.01 -1.78 -7.37
N ARG A 41 -14.35 -1.09 -8.47
CA ARG A 41 -13.31 -0.66 -9.42
C ARG A 41 -12.36 0.33 -8.73
N PRO A 42 -11.03 0.11 -8.76
CA PRO A 42 -10.08 1.05 -8.21
C PRO A 42 -10.10 2.39 -8.94
N VAL A 43 -9.66 3.42 -8.23
CA VAL A 43 -9.60 4.78 -8.77
C VAL A 43 -8.54 4.86 -9.86
N GLY A 44 -9.00 4.85 -11.10
CA GLY A 44 -8.19 5.08 -12.29
C GLY A 44 -8.07 6.57 -12.63
N LEU A 45 -6.93 6.94 -13.22
CA LEU A 45 -6.65 8.22 -13.84
C LEU A 45 -6.91 8.12 -15.35
N LYS A 46 -7.33 9.22 -15.99
CA LYS A 46 -7.49 9.25 -17.46
C LYS A 46 -6.14 9.24 -18.19
N SER A 47 -5.08 9.68 -17.52
CA SER A 47 -3.71 9.73 -18.02
C SER A 47 -2.75 9.78 -16.84
N ALA A 48 -1.49 9.39 -17.05
CA ALA A 48 -0.46 9.53 -16.02
C ALA A 48 -0.33 10.99 -15.53
N ARG A 49 0.03 11.18 -14.25
CA ARG A 49 0.24 12.51 -13.68
C ARG A 49 1.47 13.20 -14.28
N LYS A 50 1.63 14.51 -13.98
CA LYS A 50 2.82 15.28 -14.38
C LYS A 50 4.07 14.57 -13.85
N GLY A 51 4.91 14.06 -14.77
CA GLY A 51 6.06 13.20 -14.47
C GLY A 51 6.06 11.87 -15.21
N GLY A 52 4.93 11.49 -15.84
CA GLY A 52 4.80 10.19 -16.52
C GLY A 52 4.25 9.11 -15.59
N GLY A 53 4.03 7.91 -16.13
CA GLY A 53 3.60 6.76 -15.34
C GLY A 53 4.81 6.09 -14.68
N ASP A 54 4.59 5.48 -13.52
CA ASP A 54 5.57 4.61 -12.91
C ASP A 54 5.72 3.31 -13.70
N ASP A 55 6.89 2.67 -13.57
CA ASP A 55 7.19 1.38 -14.19
C ASP A 55 6.55 0.25 -13.37
N LEU A 56 5.27 -0.05 -13.61
CA LEU A 56 4.53 -1.04 -12.81
C LEU A 56 5.16 -2.44 -12.86
N LYS A 57 5.94 -2.76 -13.90
CA LYS A 57 6.71 -4.02 -14.02
C LYS A 57 7.75 -4.23 -12.93
N ARG A 58 8.00 -3.22 -12.10
CA ARG A 58 8.89 -3.35 -10.94
C ARG A 58 8.28 -4.22 -9.85
N ILE A 59 6.95 -4.24 -9.74
CA ILE A 59 6.22 -5.15 -8.85
C ILE A 59 6.34 -6.57 -9.42
N GLU A 60 6.66 -7.54 -8.57
CA GLU A 60 6.77 -8.93 -9.00
C GLU A 60 5.39 -9.45 -9.43
N GLY A 61 5.37 -10.17 -10.55
CA GLY A 61 4.12 -10.68 -11.14
C GLY A 61 3.42 -9.70 -12.08
N ILE A 62 3.82 -8.42 -12.14
CA ILE A 62 3.37 -7.49 -13.20
C ILE A 62 4.29 -7.63 -14.41
N GLY A 63 3.84 -8.36 -15.43
CA GLY A 63 4.52 -8.42 -16.73
C GLY A 63 4.10 -7.28 -17.68
N PRO A 64 4.76 -7.13 -18.85
CA PRO A 64 4.42 -6.10 -19.84
C PRO A 64 2.96 -6.12 -20.30
N ALA A 65 2.34 -7.31 -20.37
CA ALA A 65 0.93 -7.46 -20.72
C ALA A 65 -0.01 -6.94 -19.61
N LEU A 66 0.35 -7.17 -18.35
CA LEU A 66 -0.43 -6.71 -17.18
C LEU A 66 -0.28 -5.21 -16.95
N GLU A 67 0.92 -4.67 -17.14
CA GLU A 67 1.15 -3.23 -17.13
C GLU A 67 0.25 -2.53 -18.15
N LYS A 68 0.19 -3.04 -19.38
CA LYS A 68 -0.70 -2.49 -20.41
C LYS A 68 -2.17 -2.51 -19.98
N LEU A 69 -2.66 -3.62 -19.43
CA LEU A 69 -4.02 -3.72 -18.92
C LEU A 69 -4.28 -2.74 -17.76
N CYS A 70 -3.31 -2.57 -16.85
CA CYS A 70 -3.41 -1.60 -15.76
C CYS A 70 -3.49 -0.17 -16.30
N HIS A 71 -2.65 0.17 -17.28
CA HIS A 71 -2.66 1.47 -17.95
C HIS A 71 -3.98 1.74 -18.68
N GLU A 72 -4.57 0.73 -19.34
CA GLU A 72 -5.90 0.83 -19.96
C GLU A 72 -7.01 1.07 -18.93
N LEU A 73 -6.84 0.57 -17.71
CA LEU A 73 -7.75 0.81 -16.58
C LEU A 73 -7.48 2.13 -15.85
N GLY A 74 -6.46 2.89 -16.28
CA GLY A 74 -6.08 4.17 -15.67
C GLY A 74 -5.18 4.04 -14.45
N ILE A 75 -4.58 2.88 -14.22
CA ILE A 75 -3.62 2.67 -13.15
C ILE A 75 -2.24 2.88 -13.75
N PHE A 76 -1.57 3.96 -13.36
CA PHE A 76 -0.25 4.34 -13.87
C PHE A 76 0.80 4.43 -12.78
N HIS A 77 0.40 4.34 -11.50
CA HIS A 77 1.29 4.65 -10.39
C HIS A 77 1.23 3.63 -9.26
N PHE A 78 2.33 3.48 -8.52
CA PHE A 78 2.41 2.57 -7.37
C PHE A 78 1.51 3.01 -6.21
N ASP A 79 1.33 4.32 -5.99
CA ASP A 79 0.45 4.83 -4.93
C ASP A 79 -1.00 4.38 -5.14
N GLN A 80 -1.46 4.33 -6.40
CA GLN A 80 -2.81 3.84 -6.72
C GLN A 80 -2.98 2.39 -6.27
N ILE A 81 -2.00 1.53 -6.56
CA ILE A 81 -2.01 0.10 -6.20
C ILE A 81 -1.91 -0.06 -4.68
N SER A 82 -1.06 0.73 -4.03
CA SER A 82 -0.88 0.69 -2.57
C SER A 82 -2.15 1.06 -1.79
N ALA A 83 -3.05 1.83 -2.41
CA ALA A 83 -4.30 2.29 -1.83
C ALA A 83 -5.45 1.28 -1.96
N TRP A 84 -5.28 0.18 -2.71
CA TRP A 84 -6.34 -0.79 -2.91
C TRP A 84 -6.69 -1.55 -1.63
N GLY A 85 -7.99 -1.63 -1.34
CA GLY A 85 -8.55 -2.55 -0.35
C GLY A 85 -8.87 -3.92 -0.94
N ALA A 86 -9.38 -4.82 -0.09
CA ALA A 86 -9.76 -6.17 -0.51
C ALA A 86 -10.79 -6.19 -1.67
N ASN A 87 -11.72 -5.23 -1.67
CA ASN A 87 -12.74 -5.13 -2.72
C ASN A 87 -12.14 -4.72 -4.08
N GLU A 88 -11.17 -3.81 -4.10
CA GLU A 88 -10.48 -3.43 -5.34
C GLU A 88 -9.55 -4.52 -5.85
N ILE A 89 -8.89 -5.24 -4.95
CA ILE A 89 -8.08 -6.42 -5.29
C ILE A 89 -8.96 -7.47 -5.96
N GLU A 90 -10.11 -7.82 -5.37
CA GLU A 90 -11.04 -8.81 -5.94
C GLU A 90 -11.58 -8.38 -7.32
N TRP A 91 -11.89 -7.08 -7.47
CA TRP A 91 -12.31 -6.52 -8.74
C TRP A 91 -11.22 -6.63 -9.80
N MET A 92 -9.98 -6.25 -9.46
CA MET A 92 -8.84 -6.36 -10.37
C MET A 92 -8.55 -7.82 -10.70
N ASP A 93 -8.54 -8.71 -9.72
CA ASP A 93 -8.36 -10.14 -9.93
C ASP A 93 -9.43 -10.73 -10.84
N SER A 94 -10.66 -10.23 -10.81
CA SER A 94 -11.74 -10.70 -11.71
C SER A 94 -11.66 -10.08 -13.11
N ASN A 95 -11.20 -8.83 -13.21
CA ASN A 95 -11.17 -8.04 -14.44
C ASN A 95 -9.90 -8.25 -15.28
N LEU A 96 -8.81 -8.77 -14.69
CA LEU A 96 -7.60 -9.15 -15.41
C LEU A 96 -7.81 -10.47 -16.19
N LYS A 97 -8.26 -10.33 -17.44
CA LYS A 97 -8.49 -11.46 -18.36
C LYS A 97 -7.23 -12.31 -18.53
N GLY A 98 -7.30 -13.58 -18.11
CA GLY A 98 -6.18 -14.54 -18.21
C GLY A 98 -5.16 -14.49 -17.06
N PHE A 99 -5.29 -13.53 -16.12
CA PHE A 99 -4.36 -13.35 -15.00
C PHE A 99 -5.10 -13.23 -13.66
N ARG A 100 -6.20 -13.97 -13.52
CA ARG A 100 -7.03 -13.92 -12.32
C ARG A 100 -6.24 -14.37 -11.08
N GLY A 101 -6.44 -13.67 -9.97
CA GLY A 101 -5.81 -14.00 -8.69
C GLY A 101 -4.36 -13.52 -8.54
N ARG A 102 -3.76 -12.88 -9.56
CA ARG A 102 -2.36 -12.46 -9.48
C ARG A 102 -2.14 -11.28 -8.56
N VAL A 103 -3.11 -10.38 -8.43
CA VAL A 103 -2.99 -9.21 -7.55
C VAL A 103 -2.83 -9.67 -6.10
N THR A 104 -3.61 -10.67 -5.69
CA THR A 104 -3.51 -11.28 -4.36
C THR A 104 -2.30 -12.19 -4.21
N ARG A 105 -2.07 -13.12 -5.17
CA ARG A 105 -1.01 -14.13 -5.09
C ARG A 105 0.39 -13.50 -5.06
N ASP A 106 0.61 -12.50 -5.90
CA ASP A 106 1.90 -11.82 -6.03
C ASP A 106 1.96 -10.58 -5.12
N ARG A 107 0.96 -10.39 -4.24
CA ARG A 107 0.94 -9.38 -3.17
C ARG A 107 1.23 -7.95 -3.66
N TRP A 108 0.63 -7.54 -4.79
CA TRP A 108 0.95 -6.25 -5.43
C TRP A 108 0.78 -5.05 -4.51
N VAL A 109 -0.26 -5.06 -3.68
CA VAL A 109 -0.54 -3.97 -2.72
C VAL A 109 0.56 -3.85 -1.67
N ALA A 110 1.07 -4.97 -1.15
CA ALA A 110 2.15 -4.96 -0.17
C ALA A 110 3.45 -4.45 -0.79
N GLN A 111 3.77 -4.91 -2.00
CA GLN A 111 4.96 -4.47 -2.73
C GLN A 111 4.89 -2.98 -3.10
N ALA A 112 3.73 -2.50 -3.56
CA ALA A 112 3.50 -1.09 -3.86
C ALA A 112 3.64 -0.20 -2.63
N LYS A 113 3.15 -0.65 -1.47
CA LYS A 113 3.35 0.04 -0.18
C LYS A 113 4.84 0.10 0.17
N LEU A 114 5.54 -1.03 0.04
CA LEU A 114 6.97 -1.10 0.33
C LEU A 114 7.78 -0.16 -0.58
N ILE A 115 7.47 -0.10 -1.88
CA ILE A 115 8.10 0.86 -2.81
C ILE A 115 7.86 2.31 -2.36
N GLY A 116 6.64 2.64 -1.89
CA GLY A 116 6.33 3.96 -1.36
C GLY A 116 7.03 4.30 -0.04
N GLU A 117 7.38 3.30 0.77
CA GLU A 117 8.01 3.46 2.09
C GLU A 117 9.54 3.50 2.01
N VAL A 118 10.16 2.49 1.37
CA VAL A 118 11.63 2.36 1.32
C VAL A 118 12.23 2.88 0.01
N GLY A 119 11.40 3.19 -0.99
CA GLY A 119 11.83 3.60 -2.32
C GLY A 119 12.09 2.42 -3.26
N LEU A 120 12.09 2.72 -4.57
CA LEU A 120 12.19 1.71 -5.62
C LEU A 120 13.52 0.93 -5.59
N GLU A 121 14.64 1.60 -5.33
CA GLU A 121 15.96 0.95 -5.36
C GLU A 121 16.13 -0.09 -4.24
N GLU A 122 15.74 0.26 -3.02
CA GLU A 122 15.80 -0.65 -1.88
C GLU A 122 14.78 -1.78 -2.04
N PHE A 123 13.58 -1.49 -2.54
CA PHE A 123 12.60 -2.52 -2.88
C PHE A 123 13.19 -3.54 -3.88
N LEU A 124 13.81 -3.08 -4.97
CA LEU A 124 14.42 -3.98 -5.96
C LEU A 124 15.59 -4.79 -5.37
N ARG A 125 16.29 -4.25 -4.37
CA ARG A 125 17.31 -5.00 -3.64
C ARG A 125 16.70 -6.12 -2.82
N ARG A 126 15.61 -5.86 -2.08
CA ARG A 126 14.90 -6.85 -1.25
C ARG A 126 14.09 -7.85 -2.06
N ALA A 127 13.57 -7.44 -3.22
CA ALA A 127 12.89 -8.30 -4.18
C ALA A 127 13.79 -9.44 -4.67
N LYS A 128 15.10 -9.20 -4.85
CA LYS A 128 16.06 -10.26 -5.21
C LYS A 128 16.16 -11.38 -4.18
N THR A 129 15.89 -11.07 -2.91
CA THR A 129 15.86 -12.02 -1.81
C THR A 129 14.45 -12.47 -1.44
N ASN A 130 13.43 -12.06 -2.22
CA ASN A 130 12.01 -12.33 -1.96
C ASN A 130 11.53 -11.86 -0.56
N ASP A 131 12.17 -10.82 -0.03
CA ASP A 131 11.91 -10.23 1.28
C ASP A 131 11.00 -9.01 1.07
N TYR A 132 9.68 -9.20 1.19
CA TYR A 132 8.66 -8.17 1.00
C TYR A 132 7.88 -7.90 2.26
#